data_AF-A0A7S2QZ17-F1
#
_entry.id   AF-A0A7S2QZ17-F1
#
_cell.length_a   1.000
_cell.length_b   1.000
_cell.length_c   1.000
_cell.angle_alpha   90.00
_cell.angle_beta   90.00
_cell.angle_gamma   90.00
#
_symmetry.space_group_name_H-M   'P 1'
#
loop_
_entity.id
_entity.type
_entity.pdbx_description
1 polymer ?
#
loop_
_entity_poly.entity_id
_entity_poly.type
_entity_poly.pdbx_seq_one_letter_code
_entity_poly.pdbx_strand_id
1 'polypeptide(L)'
;KRALEATNADALLDEIAERFYALIFMHVCRFKYSTTGAVQLKLDLSAYVQWTCAHVKDVSILGRFKALAGRANVLVVGDESLDSLVRDLTDGSEYIHELDMLVKLRLTALPSISKAK
;
A
#
# COMPACT_ATOMS: atom_id res chain seq x y z
N LYS A 1 11.05 -22.02 25.52
CA LYS A 1 12.33 -21.28 25.60
C LYS A 1 12.39 -20.35 24.41
N ARG A 2 12.57 -19.02 24.57
CA ARG A 2 12.71 -18.11 23.42
C ARG A 2 14.08 -18.33 22.76
N ALA A 3 14.13 -18.25 21.44
CA ALA A 3 15.36 -18.48 20.67
C ALA A 3 16.33 -17.29 20.74
N LEU A 4 15.84 -16.10 21.07
CA LEU A 4 16.58 -14.84 21.14
C LEU A 4 16.23 -14.07 22.42
N GLU A 5 17.16 -13.25 22.87
CA GLU A 5 16.93 -12.21 23.86
C GLU A 5 15.95 -11.16 23.31
N ALA A 6 15.16 -10.53 24.19
CA ALA A 6 14.04 -9.67 23.78
C ALA A 6 14.48 -8.51 22.87
N THR A 7 15.53 -7.78 23.24
CA THR A 7 16.04 -6.64 22.46
C THR A 7 16.53 -7.06 21.08
N ASN A 8 17.22 -8.20 20.99
CA ASN A 8 17.70 -8.72 19.72
C ASN A 8 16.56 -9.24 18.84
N ALA A 9 15.52 -9.82 19.45
CA ALA A 9 14.32 -10.23 18.74
C ALA A 9 13.55 -9.02 18.18
N ASP A 10 13.41 -7.94 18.95
CA ASP A 10 12.75 -6.71 18.52
C ASP A 10 13.50 -6.08 17.33
N ALA A 11 14.82 -5.91 17.44
CA ALA A 11 15.65 -5.36 16.36
C ALA A 11 15.58 -6.21 15.07
N LEU A 12 15.54 -7.54 15.22
CA LEU A 12 15.36 -8.45 14.08
C LEU A 12 13.97 -8.28 13.44
N LEU A 13 12.92 -8.11 14.23
CA LEU A 13 11.57 -7.89 13.72
C LEU A 13 11.43 -6.55 13.00
N ASP A 14 12.06 -5.49 13.49
CA ASP A 14 12.09 -4.19 12.83
C ASP A 14 12.77 -4.31 11.45
N GLU A 15 13.93 -4.98 11.35
CA GLU A 15 14.62 -5.22 10.09
C GLU A 15 13.82 -6.11 9.12
N ILE A 16 13.13 -7.14 9.63
CA ILE A 16 12.23 -7.97 8.83
C ILE A 16 11.09 -7.13 8.27
N ALA A 17 10.49 -6.25 9.08
CA ALA A 17 9.39 -5.40 8.67
C ALA A 17 9.80 -4.39 7.59
N GLU A 18 11.00 -3.81 7.71
CA GLU A 18 11.58 -2.91 6.71
C GLU A 18 11.74 -3.62 5.36
N ARG A 19 12.36 -4.81 5.35
CA ARG A 19 12.49 -5.62 4.13
C ARG A 19 11.14 -6.09 3.58
N PHE A 20 10.21 -6.41 4.46
CA PHE A 20 8.89 -6.85 4.07
C PHE A 20 8.09 -5.74 3.39
N TYR A 21 8.20 -4.50 3.86
CA TYR A 21 7.63 -3.33 3.19
C TYR A 21 8.11 -3.23 1.74
N ALA A 22 9.43 -3.27 1.55
CA ALA A 22 10.02 -3.18 0.21
C ALA A 22 9.53 -4.32 -0.70
N LEU A 23 9.45 -5.55 -0.18
CA LEU A 23 8.94 -6.70 -0.91
C LEU A 23 7.47 -6.51 -1.33
N ILE A 24 6.61 -6.07 -0.41
CA ILE A 24 5.20 -5.79 -0.69
C ILE A 24 5.09 -4.73 -1.79
N PHE A 25 5.80 -3.61 -1.65
CA PHE A 25 5.68 -2.51 -2.60
C PHE A 25 6.15 -2.94 -4.00
N MET A 26 7.27 -3.65 -4.10
CA MET A 26 7.73 -4.24 -5.36
C MET A 26 6.70 -5.21 -5.94
N HIS A 27 6.06 -6.04 -5.11
CA HIS A 27 5.03 -6.97 -5.56
C HIS A 27 3.81 -6.23 -6.13
N VAL A 28 3.30 -5.22 -5.41
CA VAL A 28 2.16 -4.41 -5.85
C VAL A 28 2.43 -3.75 -7.21
N CYS A 29 3.63 -3.21 -7.40
CA CYS A 29 4.01 -2.52 -8.64
C CYS A 29 4.04 -3.41 -9.89
N ARG A 30 3.92 -4.74 -9.76
CA ARG A 30 3.95 -5.68 -10.89
C ARG A 30 2.60 -5.88 -11.57
N PHE A 31 1.51 -5.37 -11.00
CA PHE A 31 0.16 -5.65 -11.47
C PHE A 31 -0.61 -4.39 -11.85
N LYS A 32 -1.62 -4.56 -12.69
CA LYS A 32 -2.67 -3.56 -12.90
C LYS A 32 -3.93 -4.02 -12.15
N TYR A 33 -4.66 -3.07 -11.58
CA TYR A 33 -5.78 -3.35 -10.70
C TYR A 33 -7.09 -2.86 -11.29
N SER A 34 -8.06 -3.78 -11.41
CA SER A 34 -9.46 -3.40 -11.44
C SER A 34 -9.90 -2.95 -10.05
N THR A 35 -11.07 -2.30 -9.93
CA THR A 35 -11.61 -1.91 -8.62
C THR A 35 -11.74 -3.10 -7.67
N THR A 36 -12.23 -4.25 -8.15
CA THR A 36 -12.35 -5.47 -7.32
C THR A 36 -10.98 -6.00 -6.90
N GLY A 37 -10.00 -6.01 -7.80
CA GLY A 37 -8.63 -6.44 -7.46
C GLY A 37 -7.96 -5.49 -6.47
N ALA A 38 -8.20 -4.19 -6.59
CA ALA A 38 -7.71 -3.18 -5.67
C ALA A 38 -8.32 -3.32 -4.27
N VAL A 39 -9.62 -3.67 -4.17
CA VAL A 39 -10.28 -3.97 -2.88
C VAL A 39 -9.62 -5.18 -2.21
N GLN A 40 -9.31 -6.24 -2.95
CA GLN A 40 -8.60 -7.39 -2.41
C GLN A 40 -7.21 -7.00 -1.88
N LEU A 41 -6.43 -6.25 -2.67
CA LEU A 41 -5.13 -5.74 -2.23
C LEU A 41 -5.26 -4.92 -0.93
N LYS A 42 -6.29 -4.09 -0.79
CA LYS A 42 -6.52 -3.33 0.44
C LYS A 42 -6.77 -4.22 1.66
N LEU A 43 -7.46 -5.35 1.50
CA LEU A 43 -7.63 -6.31 2.60
C LEU A 43 -6.28 -6.90 3.00
N ASP A 44 -5.46 -7.28 2.03
CA ASP A 44 -4.12 -7.84 2.27
C ASP A 44 -3.23 -6.81 2.99
N LEU A 45 -3.19 -5.55 2.51
CA LEU A 45 -2.46 -4.46 3.15
C LEU A 45 -2.95 -4.19 4.57
N SER A 46 -4.25 -4.29 4.81
CA SER A 46 -4.82 -4.13 6.16
C SER A 46 -4.35 -5.25 7.10
N ALA A 47 -4.28 -6.49 6.61
CA ALA A 47 -3.74 -7.61 7.37
C ALA A 47 -2.24 -7.42 7.68
N TYR A 48 -1.46 -6.88 6.74
CA TYR A 48 -0.04 -6.57 6.97
C TYR A 48 0.14 -5.42 7.97
N VAL A 49 -0.71 -4.38 7.93
CA VAL A 49 -0.72 -3.32 8.95
C VAL A 49 -1.06 -3.90 10.33
N GLN A 50 -2.04 -4.78 10.44
CA GLN A 50 -2.39 -5.43 11.71
C GLN A 50 -1.23 -6.27 12.25
N TRP A 51 -0.60 -7.07 11.38
CA TRP A 51 0.55 -7.89 11.76
C TRP A 51 1.71 -7.02 12.24
N THR A 52 2.08 -5.98 11.48
CA THR A 52 3.16 -5.06 11.87
C THR A 52 2.86 -4.36 13.19
N CYS A 53 1.65 -3.83 13.39
CA CYS A 53 1.26 -3.18 14.66
C CYS A 53 1.36 -4.11 15.88
N ALA A 54 1.17 -5.42 15.68
CA ALA A 54 1.22 -6.40 16.77
C ALA A 54 2.65 -6.85 17.11
N HIS A 55 3.63 -6.69 16.22
CA HIS A 55 4.95 -7.32 16.34
C HIS A 55 6.14 -6.36 16.21
N VAL A 56 5.97 -5.20 15.60
CA VAL A 56 7.04 -4.23 15.28
C VAL A 56 6.95 -3.06 16.24
N LYS A 57 8.09 -2.60 16.76
CA LYS A 57 8.14 -1.51 17.75
C LYS A 57 8.55 -0.19 17.13
N ASP A 58 9.27 -0.21 16.02
CA ASP A 58 9.67 1.01 15.32
C ASP A 58 8.44 1.76 14.75
N VAL A 59 8.17 2.94 15.31
CA VAL A 59 7.03 3.79 14.95
C VAL A 59 7.11 4.31 13.51
N SER A 60 8.31 4.53 12.99
CA SER A 60 8.53 4.96 11.60
C SER A 60 8.08 3.88 10.63
N ILE A 61 8.49 2.63 10.88
CA ILE A 61 8.09 1.47 10.06
C ILE A 61 6.57 1.28 10.13
N LEU A 62 5.98 1.34 11.32
CA LEU A 62 4.52 1.28 11.48
C LEU A 62 3.80 2.39 10.69
N GLY A 63 4.33 3.60 10.74
CA GLY A 63 3.84 4.75 9.99
C GLY A 63 3.83 4.49 8.49
N ARG A 64 4.90 3.90 7.96
CA ARG A 64 5.04 3.55 6.53
C ARG A 64 3.99 2.55 6.05
N PHE A 65 3.77 1.47 6.80
CA PHE A 65 2.73 0.49 6.45
C PHE A 65 1.34 1.11 6.43
N LYS A 66 1.02 1.93 7.44
CA LYS A 66 -0.26 2.65 7.49
C LYS A 66 -0.42 3.62 6.34
N ALA A 67 0.65 4.35 6.00
CA ALA A 67 0.65 5.31 4.91
C ALA A 67 0.48 4.60 3.55
N LEU A 68 1.13 3.45 3.32
CA LEU A 68 0.92 2.65 2.11
C LEU A 68 -0.53 2.15 1.99
N ALA A 69 -1.11 1.64 3.07
CA ALA A 69 -2.51 1.22 3.09
C ALA A 69 -3.48 2.39 2.81
N GLY A 70 -3.14 3.59 3.29
CA GLY A 70 -3.84 4.84 3.00
C GLY A 70 -3.72 5.24 1.51
N ARG A 71 -2.51 5.23 0.96
CA ARG A 71 -2.27 5.55 -0.45
C ARG A 71 -2.94 4.56 -1.40
N ALA A 72 -3.02 3.28 -1.05
CA ALA A 72 -3.70 2.27 -1.86
C ALA A 72 -5.19 2.56 -2.12
N ASN A 73 -5.80 3.50 -1.40
CA ASN A 73 -7.16 4.00 -1.71
C ASN A 73 -7.27 4.58 -3.12
N VAL A 74 -6.18 5.14 -3.68
CA VAL A 74 -6.17 5.64 -5.06
C VAL A 74 -6.38 4.54 -6.09
N LEU A 75 -6.34 3.25 -5.72
CA LEU A 75 -6.67 2.15 -6.62
C LEU A 75 -8.16 1.79 -6.62
N VAL A 76 -8.91 2.24 -5.62
CA VAL A 76 -10.30 1.83 -5.37
C VAL A 76 -11.28 2.96 -5.65
N VAL A 77 -10.89 4.20 -5.34
CA VAL A 77 -11.75 5.39 -5.48
C VAL A 77 -12.24 5.55 -6.93
N GLY A 78 -13.44 6.09 -7.13
CA GLY A 78 -13.92 6.49 -8.46
C GLY A 78 -13.07 7.60 -9.07
N ASP A 79 -13.06 7.70 -10.40
CA ASP A 79 -12.25 8.68 -11.13
C ASP A 79 -12.63 10.13 -10.76
N GLU A 80 -13.89 10.38 -10.44
CA GLU A 80 -14.42 11.68 -10.01
C GLU A 80 -13.81 12.19 -8.69
N SER A 81 -13.31 11.30 -7.84
CA SER A 81 -12.73 11.64 -6.53
C SER A 81 -11.21 11.43 -6.49
N LEU A 82 -10.61 10.94 -7.58
CA LEU A 82 -9.20 10.59 -7.63
C LEU A 82 -8.29 11.82 -7.42
N ASP A 83 -8.53 12.90 -8.15
CA ASP A 83 -7.69 14.11 -8.08
C ASP A 83 -7.73 14.76 -6.69
N SER A 84 -8.91 14.78 -6.07
CA SER A 84 -9.05 15.28 -4.70
C SER A 84 -8.27 14.41 -3.72
N LEU A 85 -8.41 13.09 -3.81
CA LEU A 85 -7.70 12.16 -2.93
C LEU A 85 -6.19 12.22 -3.12
N VAL A 86 -5.70 12.33 -4.37
CA VAL A 86 -4.26 12.46 -4.65
C VAL A 86 -3.71 13.75 -4.04
N ARG A 87 -4.42 14.88 -4.16
CA ARG A 87 -4.04 16.14 -3.54
C ARG A 87 -3.93 16.00 -2.02
N ASP A 88 -4.96 15.42 -1.38
CA ASP A 88 -5.01 15.24 0.07
C ASP A 88 -3.89 14.31 0.58
N LEU A 89 -3.49 13.31 -0.21
CA LEU A 89 -2.40 12.38 0.11
C LEU A 89 -0.99 12.92 -0.24
N THR A 90 -0.89 13.98 -1.02
CA THR A 90 0.38 14.61 -1.41
C THR A 90 0.82 15.66 -0.41
N ASP A 91 -0.14 16.35 0.22
CA ASP A 91 0.16 17.41 1.18
C ASP A 91 0.99 16.88 2.37
N GLY A 92 2.21 17.40 2.52
CA GLY A 92 3.17 17.00 3.57
C GLY A 92 3.72 15.57 3.46
N SER A 93 3.54 14.87 2.33
CA SER A 93 3.93 13.46 2.17
C SER A 93 5.34 13.31 1.61
N GLU A 94 6.14 12.43 2.23
CA GLU A 94 7.46 12.02 1.72
C GLU A 94 7.36 10.91 0.64
N TYR A 95 6.16 10.39 0.37
CA TYR A 95 5.94 9.21 -0.47
C TYR A 95 5.25 9.52 -1.82
N ILE A 96 5.49 10.72 -2.36
CA ILE A 96 4.85 11.20 -3.60
C ILE A 96 5.11 10.23 -4.76
N HIS A 97 6.34 9.74 -4.91
CA HIS A 97 6.69 8.82 -5.99
C HIS A 97 5.94 7.48 -5.91
N GLU A 98 5.69 6.97 -4.70
CA GLU A 98 4.89 5.76 -4.53
C GLU A 98 3.42 6.00 -4.89
N LEU A 99 2.88 7.16 -4.51
CA LEU A 99 1.51 7.56 -4.86
C LEU A 99 1.33 7.63 -6.38
N ASP A 100 2.23 8.33 -7.06
CA ASP A 100 2.25 8.43 -8.53
C ASP A 100 2.31 7.06 -9.19
N MET A 101 3.12 6.15 -8.63
CA MET A 101 3.21 4.79 -9.12
C MET A 101 1.88 4.05 -8.96
N LEU A 102 1.26 4.11 -7.78
CA LEU A 102 -0.02 3.47 -7.51
C LEU A 102 -1.12 3.98 -8.44
N VAL A 103 -1.21 5.29 -8.68
CA VAL A 103 -2.18 5.86 -9.63
C VAL A 103 -2.04 5.24 -11.02
N LYS A 104 -0.80 5.04 -11.49
CA LYS A 104 -0.51 4.39 -12.79
C LYS A 104 -0.94 2.92 -12.83
N LEU A 105 -1.16 2.24 -11.69
CA LEU A 105 -1.55 0.84 -11.67
C LEU A 105 -3.05 0.62 -11.84
N ARG A 106 -3.88 1.67 -11.83
CA ARG A 106 -5.32 1.56 -12.11
C ARG A 106 -5.57 1.02 -13.53
N LEU A 107 -6.50 0.09 -13.67
CA LEU A 107 -7.13 -0.20 -14.96
C LEU A 107 -8.19 0.88 -15.21
N THR A 108 -7.87 1.85 -16.07
CA THR A 108 -8.89 2.74 -16.63
C THR A 108 -9.81 1.93 -17.53
N ALA A 109 -11.12 2.13 -17.43
CA ALA A 109 -12.06 1.48 -18.33
C ALA A 109 -11.63 1.73 -19.79
N LEU A 110 -11.41 0.65 -20.55
CA LEU A 110 -11.26 0.77 -22.00
C LEU A 110 -12.52 1.47 -22.52
N PRO A 111 -12.41 2.49 -23.38
CA PRO A 111 -13.59 3.07 -24.01
C PRO A 111 -14.37 1.93 -24.65
N SER A 112 -15.61 1.76 -24.21
CA SER A 112 -16.52 0.79 -24.79
C SER A 112 -16.56 1.06 -26.29
N ILE A 113 -16.03 0.13 -27.08
CA ILE A 113 -16.21 0.15 -28.53
C ILE A 113 -17.71 0.08 -28.72
N SER A 114 -18.30 1.25 -28.97
CA SER A 114 -19.67 1.40 -29.44
C SER A 114 -19.84 0.39 -30.58
N LYS A 115 -20.64 -0.65 -30.34
CA LYS A 115 -21.04 -1.57 -31.39
C LYS A 115 -21.75 -0.72 -32.42
N ALA A 116 -21.08 -0.48 -33.54
CA ALA A 116 -21.64 0.21 -34.67
C ALA A 116 -22.85 -0.59 -35.17
N LYS A 117 -24.02 0.08 -35.11
CA LYS A 117 -25.29 -0.13 -35.82
C LYS A 117 -25.77 -1.57 -36.03
#